data_AF-A0A5K4EKC4-F1
#
_entry.id   AF-A0A5K4EKC4-F1
#
_cell.length_a   1.000
_cell.length_b   1.000
_cell.length_c   1.000
_cell.angle_alpha   90.00
_cell.angle_beta   90.00
_cell.angle_gamma   90.00
#
_symmetry.space_group_name_H-M   'P 1'
#
loop_
_entity.id
_entity.type
_entity.pdbx_description
1 polymer ?
#
loop_
_entity_poly.entity_id
_entity_poly.type
_entity_poly.pdbx_seq_one_letter_code
_entity_poly.pdbx_strand_id
1 'polypeptide(L)'
;MVSVTPMSSPTDEIIQLTNDDATSSKAYAVSRGYWKDKYIKYFCSSPSHKTPEINRGYFIRTTAFRAIAISFIKSTGGACQIVNLGAGSDTLYFALKDAQETPELYVELDLPSNIQQKAMTIQRRKLLEATDALPPKDDNLNPIINQKTSVVNTLHDNLHYVFETGRFHLLSFDLRRPVQDLLDVLCSTVNGAGCSKVYPTLFLAECVLVYMSPQASCQLIEGLSANFPRASFLHYEQAG
;
A
#
# COMPACT_ATOMS: atom_id res chain seq x y z
N MET A 1 25.35 17.13 -28.44
CA MET A 1 24.99 16.79 -27.05
C MET A 1 23.67 17.46 -26.74
N VAL A 2 22.56 16.71 -26.75
CA VAL A 2 21.28 17.24 -26.30
C VAL A 2 21.34 17.24 -24.78
N SER A 3 21.32 18.41 -24.15
CA SER A 3 21.23 18.52 -22.70
C SER A 3 19.87 17.97 -22.27
N VAL A 4 19.86 16.82 -21.62
CA VAL A 4 18.68 16.34 -20.92
C VAL A 4 18.51 17.24 -19.71
N THR A 5 17.60 18.21 -19.81
CA THR A 5 17.13 18.98 -18.65
C THR A 5 16.57 17.97 -17.65
N PRO A 6 17.03 17.97 -16.38
CA PRO A 6 16.44 17.09 -15.38
C PRO A 6 14.96 17.44 -15.27
N MET A 7 14.07 16.47 -15.51
CA MET A 7 12.65 16.64 -15.23
C MET A 7 12.53 17.01 -13.75
N SER A 8 11.95 18.18 -13.47
CA SER A 8 11.58 18.55 -12.10
C SER A 8 10.62 17.49 -11.57
N SER A 9 10.87 16.99 -10.36
CA SER A 9 9.96 16.05 -9.71
C SER A 9 8.53 16.60 -9.72
N PRO A 10 7.52 15.77 -10.02
CA PRO A 10 6.12 16.21 -10.00
C PRO A 10 5.73 16.78 -8.64
N THR A 11 4.80 17.72 -8.62
CA THR A 11 4.20 18.21 -7.37
C THR A 11 3.36 17.11 -6.73
N ASP A 12 3.16 17.19 -5.41
CA ASP A 12 2.36 16.22 -4.66
C ASP A 12 0.90 16.16 -5.15
N GLU A 13 0.37 17.27 -5.66
CA GLU A 13 -0.94 17.32 -6.32
C GLU A 13 -1.00 16.45 -7.59
N ILE A 14 0.05 16.47 -8.41
CA ILE A 14 0.13 15.61 -9.60
C ILE A 14 0.20 14.14 -9.20
N ILE A 15 0.95 13.81 -8.14
CA ILE A 15 1.04 12.44 -7.60
C ILE A 15 -0.31 11.98 -7.03
N GLN A 16 -1.06 12.87 -6.40
CA GLN A 16 -2.42 12.57 -5.92
C GLN A 16 -3.37 12.25 -7.09
N LEU A 17 -3.31 13.04 -8.17
CA LEU A 17 -4.13 12.81 -9.36
C LEU A 17 -3.83 11.46 -10.04
N THR A 18 -2.57 11.01 -10.01
CA THR A 18 -2.21 9.71 -10.59
C THR A 18 -2.72 8.54 -9.75
N ASN A 19 -2.73 8.67 -8.41
CA ASN A 19 -3.40 7.71 -7.53
C ASN A 19 -4.91 7.63 -7.83
N ASP A 20 -5.58 8.77 -7.99
CA ASP A 20 -7.02 8.82 -8.26
C ASP A 20 -7.36 8.20 -9.63
N ASP A 21 -6.57 8.47 -10.67
CA ASP A 21 -6.76 7.87 -12.00
C ASP A 21 -6.52 6.35 -11.98
N ALA A 22 -5.48 5.88 -11.26
CA ALA A 22 -5.21 4.46 -11.10
C ALA A 22 -6.35 3.76 -10.35
N THR A 23 -6.83 4.36 -9.27
CA THR A 23 -7.96 3.85 -8.47
C THR A 23 -9.24 3.79 -9.31
N SER A 24 -9.54 4.86 -10.06
CA SER A 24 -10.68 4.92 -10.98
C SER A 24 -10.59 3.84 -12.07
N SER A 25 -9.41 3.63 -12.64
CA SER A 25 -9.19 2.60 -13.68
C SER A 25 -9.34 1.18 -13.11
N LYS A 26 -8.78 0.90 -11.93
CA LYS A 26 -8.96 -0.36 -11.21
C LYS A 26 -10.44 -0.60 -10.90
N ALA A 27 -11.14 0.39 -10.34
CA ALA A 27 -12.56 0.30 -10.01
C ALA A 27 -13.45 0.10 -11.25
N TYR A 28 -13.16 0.79 -12.35
CA TYR A 28 -13.88 0.58 -13.62
C TYR A 28 -13.71 -0.86 -14.10
N ALA A 29 -12.48 -1.37 -14.18
CA ALA A 29 -12.21 -2.73 -14.63
C ALA A 29 -12.88 -3.80 -13.73
N VAL A 30 -12.91 -3.60 -12.41
CA VAL A 30 -13.66 -4.45 -11.46
C VAL A 30 -15.15 -4.42 -11.77
N SER A 31 -15.73 -3.24 -12.01
CA SER A 31 -17.16 -3.11 -12.37
C SER A 31 -17.52 -3.84 -13.67
N ARG A 32 -16.53 -4.03 -14.56
CA ARG A 32 -16.64 -4.78 -15.81
C ARG A 32 -16.34 -6.27 -15.67
N GLY A 33 -16.01 -6.75 -14.47
CA GLY A 33 -15.81 -8.17 -14.18
C GLY A 33 -14.42 -8.71 -14.52
N TYR A 34 -13.41 -7.87 -14.72
CA TYR A 34 -12.05 -8.35 -15.02
C TYR A 34 -11.44 -9.10 -13.83
N TRP A 35 -11.69 -8.67 -12.59
CA TRP A 35 -11.39 -9.43 -11.38
C TRP A 35 -12.38 -9.08 -10.25
N LYS A 36 -12.31 -9.83 -9.15
CA LYS A 36 -13.13 -9.59 -7.97
C LYS A 36 -12.34 -8.80 -6.92
N ASP A 37 -12.88 -7.65 -6.55
CA ASP A 37 -12.41 -6.82 -5.45
C ASP A 37 -13.62 -6.16 -4.78
N LYS A 38 -13.94 -6.58 -3.55
CA LYS A 38 -15.09 -6.06 -2.81
C LYS A 38 -14.80 -4.72 -2.11
N TYR A 39 -13.56 -4.25 -2.16
CA TYR A 39 -13.06 -3.11 -1.39
C TYR A 39 -12.83 -1.86 -2.24
N ILE A 40 -12.44 -2.00 -3.50
CA ILE A 40 -12.10 -0.86 -4.37
C ILE A 40 -13.23 0.19 -4.47
N LYS A 41 -14.49 -0.25 -4.35
CA LYS A 41 -15.68 0.61 -4.35
C LYS A 41 -15.70 1.65 -3.21
N TYR A 42 -14.99 1.39 -2.12
CA TYR A 42 -14.89 2.33 -0.99
C TYR A 42 -13.87 3.45 -1.26
N PHE A 43 -12.93 3.22 -2.18
CA PHE A 43 -11.91 4.17 -2.60
C PHE A 43 -12.29 4.91 -3.89
N CYS A 44 -13.13 4.32 -4.73
CA CYS A 44 -13.74 4.99 -5.88
C CYS A 44 -15.16 4.45 -6.13
N SER A 45 -16.18 5.25 -5.80
CA SER A 45 -17.58 4.87 -5.97
C SER A 45 -18.11 5.08 -7.40
N SER A 46 -17.54 6.05 -8.11
CA SER A 46 -17.98 6.46 -9.45
C SER A 46 -16.78 6.50 -10.42
N PRO A 47 -16.32 5.34 -10.91
CA PRO A 47 -15.17 5.28 -11.78
C PRO A 47 -15.49 5.83 -13.18
N SER A 48 -14.50 6.48 -13.79
CA SER A 48 -14.59 6.97 -15.16
C SER A 48 -14.44 5.83 -16.17
N HIS A 49 -15.08 5.97 -17.33
CA HIS A 49 -14.98 4.97 -18.39
C HIS A 49 -13.53 4.78 -18.87
N LYS A 50 -13.11 3.52 -19.05
CA LYS A 50 -11.82 3.15 -19.63
C LYS A 50 -12.01 2.19 -20.80
N THR A 51 -11.15 2.28 -21.81
CA THR A 51 -11.20 1.38 -22.98
C THR A 51 -10.87 -0.06 -22.61
N PRO A 52 -11.30 -1.06 -23.40
CA PRO A 52 -10.99 -2.47 -23.12
C PRO A 52 -9.49 -2.77 -22.98
N GLU A 53 -8.63 -2.09 -23.73
CA GLU A 53 -7.18 -2.21 -23.68
C GLU A 53 -6.62 -1.75 -22.33
N ILE A 54 -7.09 -0.60 -21.84
CA ILE A 54 -6.73 -0.09 -20.52
C ILE A 54 -7.16 -1.09 -19.44
N ASN A 55 -8.38 -1.61 -19.52
CA ASN A 55 -8.87 -2.59 -18.54
C ASN A 55 -8.06 -3.89 -18.55
N ARG A 56 -7.66 -4.38 -19.73
CA ARG A 56 -6.77 -5.55 -19.86
C ARG A 56 -5.39 -5.27 -19.24
N GLY A 57 -4.84 -4.09 -19.47
CA GLY A 57 -3.59 -3.67 -18.84
C GLY A 57 -3.67 -3.70 -17.32
N TYR A 58 -4.70 -3.09 -16.74
CA TYR A 58 -4.91 -3.11 -15.28
C TYR A 58 -5.19 -4.51 -14.74
N PHE A 59 -5.93 -5.36 -15.47
CA PHE A 59 -6.13 -6.75 -15.08
C PHE A 59 -4.81 -7.51 -14.95
N ILE A 60 -3.94 -7.43 -15.95
CA ILE A 60 -2.64 -8.10 -15.94
C ILE A 60 -1.78 -7.53 -14.80
N ARG A 61 -1.70 -6.21 -14.70
CA ARG A 61 -0.95 -5.48 -13.66
C ARG A 61 -1.35 -5.93 -12.25
N THR A 62 -2.64 -5.85 -11.91
CA THR A 62 -3.16 -6.23 -10.59
C THR A 62 -3.04 -7.73 -10.32
N THR A 63 -3.29 -8.58 -11.32
CA THR A 63 -3.19 -10.03 -11.17
C THR A 63 -1.75 -10.47 -10.94
N ALA A 64 -0.77 -9.85 -11.63
CA ALA A 64 0.64 -10.15 -11.48
C ALA A 64 1.14 -9.82 -10.06
N PHE A 65 0.84 -8.62 -9.54
CA PHE A 65 1.22 -8.23 -8.17
C PHE A 65 0.63 -9.19 -7.13
N ARG A 66 -0.66 -9.53 -7.28
CA ARG A 66 -1.31 -10.49 -6.38
C ARG A 66 -0.67 -11.88 -6.46
N ALA A 67 -0.42 -12.40 -7.65
CA ALA A 67 0.15 -13.73 -7.84
C ALA A 67 1.57 -13.82 -7.26
N ILE A 68 2.40 -12.80 -7.49
CA ILE A 68 3.77 -12.74 -6.97
C ILE A 68 3.77 -12.61 -5.45
N ALA A 69 2.92 -11.75 -4.87
CA ALA A 69 2.78 -11.63 -3.43
C ALA A 69 2.37 -12.97 -2.78
N ILE A 70 1.34 -13.64 -3.31
CA ILE A 70 0.93 -14.98 -2.82
C ILE A 70 2.07 -15.99 -2.97
N SER A 71 2.77 -16.00 -4.11
CA SER A 71 3.88 -16.92 -4.33
C SER A 71 5.02 -16.70 -3.32
N PHE A 72 5.32 -15.44 -2.98
CA PHE A 72 6.33 -15.07 -2.01
C PHE A 72 5.94 -15.46 -0.57
N ILE A 73 4.67 -15.25 -0.19
CA ILE A 73 4.14 -15.67 1.10
C ILE A 73 4.21 -17.19 1.23
N LYS A 74 3.82 -17.93 0.18
CA LYS A 74 3.87 -19.40 0.17
C LYS A 74 5.29 -19.94 0.25
N SER A 75 6.23 -19.36 -0.48
CA SER A 75 7.63 -19.84 -0.47
C SER A 75 8.34 -19.62 0.86
N THR A 76 7.81 -18.73 1.70
CA THR A 76 8.34 -18.42 3.04
C THR A 76 7.50 -19.03 4.17
N GLY A 77 6.44 -19.78 3.84
CA GLY A 77 5.53 -20.34 4.83
C GLY A 77 4.78 -19.28 5.65
N GLY A 78 4.57 -18.08 5.10
CA GLY A 78 3.95 -16.93 5.77
C GLY A 78 4.91 -16.08 6.62
N ALA A 79 6.10 -16.60 6.95
CA ALA A 79 7.10 -15.93 7.77
C ALA A 79 7.90 -14.89 6.96
N CYS A 80 7.20 -13.90 6.42
CA CYS A 80 7.76 -12.84 5.59
C CYS A 80 7.09 -11.48 5.85
N GLN A 81 7.67 -10.44 5.25
CA GLN A 81 7.18 -9.08 5.29
C GLN A 81 6.88 -8.60 3.88
N ILE A 82 5.84 -7.79 3.72
CA ILE A 82 5.56 -7.08 2.46
C ILE A 82 5.53 -5.59 2.75
N VAL A 83 6.25 -4.81 1.94
CA VAL A 83 6.30 -3.35 2.01
C VAL A 83 5.88 -2.80 0.66
N ASN A 84 4.70 -2.19 0.60
CA ASN A 84 4.16 -1.53 -0.59
C ASN A 84 4.51 -0.04 -0.57
N LEU A 85 5.43 0.35 -1.45
CA LEU A 85 5.95 1.70 -1.59
C LEU A 85 5.04 2.49 -2.53
N GLY A 86 4.50 3.63 -2.09
CA GLY A 86 3.54 4.41 -2.87
C GLY A 86 2.24 3.64 -3.10
N ALA A 87 1.70 3.05 -2.04
CA ALA A 87 0.59 2.11 -2.13
C ALA A 87 -0.74 2.74 -2.61
N GLY A 88 -0.90 4.06 -2.46
CA GLY A 88 -2.12 4.77 -2.80
C GLY A 88 -3.35 4.10 -2.18
N SER A 89 -4.43 4.03 -2.96
CA SER A 89 -5.67 3.33 -2.57
C SER A 89 -5.66 1.82 -2.85
N ASP A 90 -4.50 1.17 -2.93
CA ASP A 90 -4.41 -0.27 -3.23
C ASP A 90 -5.14 -1.15 -2.18
N THR A 91 -5.65 -2.28 -2.63
CA THR A 91 -6.51 -3.19 -1.86
C THR A 91 -5.89 -4.59 -1.67
N LEU A 92 -4.64 -4.79 -2.07
CA LEU A 92 -3.96 -6.09 -2.08
C LEU A 92 -3.95 -6.75 -0.72
N TYR A 93 -3.64 -6.01 0.37
CA TYR A 93 -3.65 -6.57 1.72
C TYR A 93 -4.99 -7.25 2.05
N PHE A 94 -6.10 -6.60 1.71
CA PHE A 94 -7.43 -7.13 1.99
C PHE A 94 -7.76 -8.34 1.10
N ALA A 95 -7.32 -8.32 -0.16
CA ALA A 95 -7.45 -9.47 -1.06
C ALA A 95 -6.62 -10.69 -0.60
N LEU A 96 -5.45 -10.45 0.01
CA LEU A 96 -4.61 -11.47 0.64
C LEU A 96 -5.27 -12.02 1.92
N LYS A 97 -5.83 -11.13 2.75
CA LYS A 97 -6.59 -11.50 3.95
C LYS A 97 -7.79 -12.40 3.63
N ASP A 98 -8.60 -12.02 2.65
CA ASP A 98 -9.73 -12.82 2.17
C ASP A 98 -9.30 -14.20 1.67
N ALA A 99 -8.11 -14.30 1.09
CA ALA A 99 -7.55 -15.56 0.60
C ALA A 99 -6.89 -16.40 1.72
N GLN A 100 -6.81 -15.89 2.95
CA GLN A 100 -6.06 -16.49 4.06
C GLN A 100 -4.55 -16.65 3.77
N GLU A 101 -4.01 -15.77 2.93
CA GLU A 101 -2.61 -15.74 2.51
C GLU A 101 -1.96 -14.45 3.00
N THR A 102 -1.89 -14.24 4.31
CA THR A 102 -1.33 -13.01 4.91
C THR A 102 0.12 -13.20 5.35
N PRO A 103 1.02 -12.23 5.11
CA PRO A 103 2.36 -12.24 5.70
C PRO A 103 2.28 -11.97 7.22
N GLU A 104 3.41 -12.17 7.92
CA GLU A 104 3.58 -11.73 9.31
C GLU A 104 3.38 -10.21 9.46
N LEU A 105 3.88 -9.44 8.49
CA LEU A 105 3.78 -7.98 8.48
C LEU A 105 3.51 -7.46 7.07
N TYR A 106 2.51 -6.59 6.94
CA TYR A 106 2.22 -5.85 5.71
C TYR A 106 2.26 -4.35 6.00
N VAL A 107 3.10 -3.63 5.28
CA VAL A 107 3.30 -2.18 5.42
C VAL A 107 2.96 -1.49 4.13
N GLU A 108 2.21 -0.40 4.21
CA GLU A 108 2.00 0.52 3.10
C GLU A 108 2.58 1.88 3.44
N LEU A 109 3.30 2.44 2.48
CA LEU A 109 3.92 3.76 2.57
C LEU A 109 3.35 4.65 1.48
N ASP A 110 3.02 5.89 1.85
CA ASP A 110 2.62 6.92 0.89
C ASP A 110 2.78 8.32 1.49
N LEU A 111 2.52 9.36 0.71
CA LEU A 111 2.45 10.74 1.19
C LEU A 111 1.37 10.88 2.29
N PRO A 112 1.56 11.81 3.25
CA PRO A 112 0.63 12.00 4.37
C PRO A 112 -0.83 12.16 3.97
N SER A 113 -1.13 12.87 2.88
CA SER A 113 -2.49 13.05 2.36
C SER A 113 -3.15 11.72 2.00
N ASN A 114 -2.44 10.86 1.26
CA ASN A 114 -2.92 9.55 0.84
C ASN A 114 -3.17 8.61 2.02
N ILE A 115 -2.20 8.55 2.95
CA ILE A 115 -2.33 7.74 4.16
C ILE A 115 -3.51 8.22 5.02
N GLN A 116 -3.68 9.53 5.17
CA GLN A 116 -4.79 10.10 5.92
C GLN A 116 -6.14 9.73 5.29
N GLN A 117 -6.30 9.91 3.97
CA GLN A 117 -7.53 9.57 3.26
C GLN A 117 -7.84 8.07 3.34
N LYS A 118 -6.83 7.22 3.17
CA LYS A 118 -6.98 5.76 3.26
C LYS A 118 -7.35 5.31 4.66
N ALA A 119 -6.66 5.81 5.68
CA ALA A 119 -6.96 5.52 7.07
C ALA A 119 -8.38 5.96 7.44
N MET A 120 -8.81 7.17 7.03
CA MET A 120 -10.19 7.63 7.23
C MET A 120 -11.21 6.71 6.54
N THR A 121 -10.92 6.25 5.32
CA THR A 121 -11.80 5.34 4.57
C THR A 121 -11.95 4.00 5.30
N ILE A 122 -10.84 3.41 5.75
CA ILE A 122 -10.83 2.16 6.52
C ILE A 122 -11.60 2.33 7.85
N GLN A 123 -11.35 3.42 8.59
CA GLN A 123 -12.01 3.69 9.87
C GLN A 123 -13.51 3.92 9.74
N ARG A 124 -13.94 4.77 8.80
CA ARG A 124 -15.35 5.13 8.60
C ARG A 124 -16.19 3.94 8.21
N ARG A 125 -15.61 2.99 7.50
CA ARG A 125 -16.34 1.82 7.09
C ARG A 125 -16.45 0.80 8.22
N LYS A 126 -15.65 0.82 9.30
CA LYS A 126 -15.62 -0.18 10.43
C LYS A 126 -15.71 -1.65 9.97
N LEU A 127 -15.48 -1.84 8.69
CA LEU A 127 -15.87 -2.95 7.87
C LEU A 127 -14.90 -2.86 6.71
N LEU A 128 -14.11 -3.90 6.55
CA LEU A 128 -14.13 -4.54 5.24
C LEU A 128 -14.96 -5.83 5.34
N GLU A 129 -15.95 -5.72 6.24
CA GLU A 129 -16.87 -6.63 6.94
C GLU A 129 -16.20 -7.77 7.71
N ALA A 130 -16.45 -7.82 9.02
CA ALA A 130 -16.24 -9.00 9.84
C ALA A 130 -16.99 -10.18 9.21
N THR A 131 -16.36 -11.35 9.20
CA THR A 131 -16.93 -12.65 8.84
C THR A 131 -18.35 -12.83 9.40
N ASP A 132 -19.34 -13.09 8.53
CA ASP A 132 -20.68 -13.68 8.74
C ASP A 132 -21.21 -13.91 10.17
N ALA A 133 -21.18 -12.90 11.04
CA ALA A 133 -21.83 -12.97 12.35
C ALA A 133 -22.84 -11.83 12.47
N LEU A 134 -24.12 -12.20 12.45
CA LEU A 134 -25.24 -11.32 12.78
C LEU A 134 -24.96 -10.54 14.06
N PRO A 135 -25.24 -9.22 14.12
CA PRO A 135 -25.17 -8.51 15.38
C PRO A 135 -26.22 -9.09 16.35
N PRO A 136 -25.88 -9.32 17.63
CA PRO A 136 -26.90 -9.62 18.62
C PRO A 136 -27.82 -8.40 18.73
N LYS A 137 -29.12 -8.66 18.64
CA LYS A 137 -30.16 -7.70 19.00
C LYS A 137 -30.10 -7.54 20.52
N ASP A 138 -29.41 -6.52 21.00
CA ASP A 138 -29.70 -5.97 22.33
C ASP A 138 -29.48 -4.45 22.31
N ASP A 139 -30.59 -3.76 22.51
CA ASP A 139 -30.66 -2.33 22.79
C ASP A 139 -29.96 -2.04 24.12
N ASN A 140 -29.19 -0.95 24.15
CA ASN A 140 -28.56 -0.32 25.33
C ASN A 140 -27.27 -0.95 25.88
N LEU A 141 -26.17 -0.81 25.14
CA LEU A 141 -24.84 -0.73 25.76
C LEU A 141 -24.00 0.36 25.06
N ASN A 142 -23.64 1.38 25.84
CA ASN A 142 -22.61 2.37 25.46
C ASN A 142 -21.36 1.64 24.95
N PRO A 143 -20.79 2.04 23.80
CA PRO A 143 -19.59 1.38 23.31
C PRO A 143 -18.41 1.73 24.22
N ILE A 144 -18.09 0.81 25.13
CA ILE A 144 -16.78 0.78 25.78
C ILE A 144 -15.77 0.47 24.68
N ILE A 145 -15.08 1.52 24.23
CA ILE A 145 -13.99 1.46 23.24
C ILE A 145 -12.81 0.73 23.89
N ASN A 146 -12.77 -0.60 23.73
CA ASN A 146 -11.63 -1.44 24.07
C ASN A 146 -11.14 -2.17 22.81
N GLN A 147 -10.62 -1.40 21.85
CA GLN A 147 -9.70 -1.90 20.83
C GLN A 147 -8.62 -0.83 20.67
N LYS A 148 -7.37 -1.18 21.00
CA LYS A 148 -6.16 -0.34 20.80
C LYS A 148 -5.98 -0.03 19.30
N THR A 149 -6.74 0.94 18.80
CA THR A 149 -6.46 1.66 17.56
C THR A 149 -5.60 2.83 17.99
N SER A 150 -4.29 2.60 18.14
CA SER A 150 -3.37 3.68 18.48
C SER A 150 -3.10 4.46 17.19
N VAL A 151 -3.85 5.54 16.96
CA VAL A 151 -3.35 6.64 16.15
C VAL A 151 -2.23 7.26 16.98
N VAL A 152 -0.99 6.85 16.73
CA VAL A 152 0.17 7.50 17.35
C VAL A 152 0.37 8.80 16.58
N ASN A 153 -0.25 9.88 17.06
CA ASN A 153 -0.01 11.24 16.58
C ASN A 153 1.40 11.67 17.01
N THR A 154 2.43 11.23 16.29
CA THR A 154 3.77 11.77 16.42
C THR A 154 4.01 12.80 15.31
N LEU A 155 3.97 14.08 15.72
CA LEU A 155 4.62 15.22 15.07
C LEU A 155 4.33 15.40 13.57
N HIS A 156 3.31 16.21 13.26
CA HIS A 156 2.96 16.96 12.03
C HIS A 156 3.26 16.43 10.60
N ASP A 157 4.11 15.42 10.38
CA ASP A 157 4.43 14.83 9.07
C ASP A 157 4.50 13.29 9.08
N ASN A 158 4.48 12.64 10.25
CA ASN A 158 4.64 11.18 10.41
C ASN A 158 3.37 10.51 10.96
N LEU A 159 2.36 10.37 10.11
CA LEU A 159 1.14 9.61 10.39
C LEU A 159 1.44 8.11 10.38
N HIS A 160 1.10 7.45 11.49
CA HIS A 160 1.15 6.00 11.60
C HIS A 160 -0.21 5.46 12.03
N TYR A 161 -0.81 4.65 11.18
CA TYR A 161 -2.05 3.94 11.46
C TYR A 161 -1.80 2.43 11.49
N VAL A 162 -2.24 1.79 12.57
CA VAL A 162 -2.09 0.34 12.80
C VAL A 162 -3.44 -0.33 12.80
N PHE A 163 -3.51 -1.48 12.12
CA PHE A 163 -4.70 -2.30 11.97
C PHE A 163 -4.36 -3.79 12.17
N GLU A 164 -5.40 -4.63 12.33
CA GLU A 164 -5.31 -6.09 12.48
C GLU A 164 -4.27 -6.55 13.51
N THR A 165 -4.42 -6.14 14.77
CA THR A 165 -3.50 -6.55 15.86
C THR A 165 -2.01 -6.28 15.57
N GLY A 166 -1.68 -5.30 14.72
CA GLY A 166 -0.29 -4.98 14.37
C GLY A 166 0.27 -5.74 13.17
N ARG A 167 -0.58 -6.36 12.33
CA ARG A 167 -0.12 -7.00 11.09
C ARG A 167 -0.21 -6.10 9.86
N PHE A 168 -1.01 -5.04 9.92
CA PHE A 168 -1.17 -4.08 8.82
C PHE A 168 -0.87 -2.66 9.29
N HIS A 169 0.11 -2.03 8.64
CA HIS A 169 0.60 -0.71 8.99
C HIS A 169 0.47 0.22 7.79
N LEU A 170 -0.12 1.39 8.00
CA LEU A 170 -0.05 2.52 7.08
C LEU A 170 0.90 3.56 7.68
N LEU A 171 1.92 3.93 6.92
CA LEU A 171 2.94 4.88 7.35
C LEU A 171 3.04 6.01 6.33
N SER A 172 2.99 7.27 6.77
CA SER A 172 3.30 8.37 5.88
C SER A 172 4.80 8.55 5.75
N PHE A 173 5.27 8.57 4.51
CA PHE A 173 6.66 8.82 4.18
C PHE A 173 6.79 9.32 2.74
N ASP A 174 7.55 10.40 2.56
CA ASP A 174 7.94 10.86 1.23
C ASP A 174 9.18 10.08 0.76
N LEU A 175 9.00 9.17 -0.21
CA LEU A 175 10.05 8.32 -0.76
C LEU A 175 11.22 9.10 -1.39
N ARG A 176 11.07 10.41 -1.65
CA ARG A 176 12.14 11.29 -2.13
C ARG A 176 13.13 11.68 -1.03
N ARG A 177 12.79 11.47 0.24
CA ARG A 177 13.68 11.71 1.38
C ARG A 177 14.80 10.67 1.46
N PRO A 178 15.88 10.93 2.21
CA PRO A 178 16.97 9.98 2.38
C PRO A 178 16.46 8.60 2.83
N VAL A 179 16.98 7.54 2.20
CA VAL A 179 16.59 6.15 2.49
C VAL A 179 16.85 5.76 3.96
N GLN A 180 17.80 6.40 4.63
CA GLN A 180 18.04 6.15 6.07
C GLN A 180 16.82 6.53 6.92
N ASP A 181 16.16 7.66 6.63
CA ASP A 181 14.94 8.07 7.33
C ASP A 181 13.82 7.03 7.12
N LEU A 182 13.73 6.47 5.91
CA LEU A 182 12.76 5.41 5.60
C LEU A 182 13.04 4.16 6.43
N LEU A 183 14.32 3.75 6.51
CA LEU A 183 14.73 2.57 7.28
C LEU A 183 14.44 2.74 8.77
N ASP A 184 14.66 3.94 9.31
CA ASP A 184 14.38 4.26 10.71
C ASP A 184 12.88 4.14 11.00
N VAL A 185 12.02 4.65 10.11
CA VAL A 185 10.56 4.54 10.24
C VAL A 185 10.08 3.10 10.03
N LEU A 186 10.62 2.36 9.06
CA LEU A 186 10.24 0.96 8.83
C LEU A 186 10.63 0.06 10.00
N CYS A 187 11.86 0.19 10.52
CA CYS A 187 12.41 -0.73 11.51
C CYS A 187 12.10 -0.34 12.97
N SER A 188 11.65 0.89 13.23
CA SER A 188 11.30 1.33 14.59
C SER A 188 10.13 0.51 15.16
N THR A 189 10.31 -0.01 16.37
CA THR A 189 9.25 -0.72 17.12
C THR A 189 8.39 0.20 17.97
N VAL A 190 8.77 1.48 18.09
CA VAL A 190 8.07 2.47 18.92
C VAL A 190 7.13 3.32 18.06
N ASN A 191 7.65 3.88 16.96
CA ASN A 191 6.93 4.82 16.09
C ASN A 191 6.88 4.34 14.63
N GLY A 192 7.07 3.03 14.40
CA GLY A 192 7.26 2.45 13.08
C GLY A 192 6.57 1.10 12.92
N ALA A 193 6.84 0.42 11.81
CA ALA A 193 6.24 -0.89 11.55
C ALA A 193 6.92 -2.05 12.28
N GLY A 194 8.11 -1.84 12.85
CA GLY A 194 8.90 -2.91 13.45
C GLY A 194 9.42 -3.92 12.41
N CYS A 195 9.63 -3.50 11.16
CA CYS A 195 10.21 -4.35 10.13
C CYS A 195 11.55 -4.90 10.60
N SER A 196 11.68 -6.23 10.61
CA SER A 196 12.91 -6.92 10.98
C SER A 196 13.72 -7.26 9.74
N LYS A 197 14.99 -6.85 9.72
CA LYS A 197 15.95 -7.16 8.64
C LYS A 197 16.26 -8.65 8.52
N VAL A 198 15.85 -9.45 9.51
CA VAL A 198 16.04 -10.90 9.50
C VAL A 198 15.05 -11.54 8.54
N TYR A 199 13.77 -11.18 8.55
CA TYR A 199 12.75 -11.86 7.73
C TYR A 199 12.90 -11.58 6.23
N PRO A 200 12.50 -12.53 5.35
CA PRO A 200 12.35 -12.26 3.93
C PRO A 200 11.38 -11.10 3.71
N THR A 201 11.75 -10.14 2.87
CA THR A 201 10.93 -8.94 2.60
C THR A 201 10.69 -8.78 1.11
N LEU A 202 9.42 -8.67 0.71
CA LEU A 202 9.03 -8.29 -0.64
C LEU A 202 8.68 -6.79 -0.66
N PHE A 203 9.43 -6.02 -1.42
CA PHE A 203 9.11 -4.63 -1.73
C PHE A 203 8.29 -4.57 -3.01
N LEU A 204 7.22 -3.77 -3.00
CA LEU A 204 6.36 -3.52 -4.15
C LEU A 204 6.46 -2.04 -4.53
N ALA A 205 6.61 -1.76 -5.83
CA ALA A 205 6.52 -0.41 -6.39
C ALA A 205 5.70 -0.47 -7.69
N GLU A 206 4.43 -0.06 -7.61
CA GLU A 206 3.46 -0.18 -8.71
C GLU A 206 3.18 1.20 -9.36
N CYS A 207 3.94 1.56 -10.40
CA CYS A 207 4.00 2.89 -11.01
C CYS A 207 4.38 4.00 -10.02
N VAL A 208 5.52 3.83 -9.34
CA VAL A 208 5.96 4.78 -8.29
C VAL A 208 7.29 5.44 -8.62
N LEU A 209 8.31 4.64 -8.96
CA LEU A 209 9.67 5.16 -9.15
C LEU A 209 9.78 6.14 -10.33
N VAL A 210 8.92 6.01 -11.34
CA VAL A 210 8.79 6.96 -12.46
C VAL A 210 8.50 8.41 -12.05
N TYR A 211 7.96 8.63 -10.84
CA TYR A 211 7.70 9.98 -10.30
C TYR A 211 8.87 10.55 -9.48
N MET A 212 9.99 9.84 -9.42
CA MET A 212 11.20 10.25 -8.71
C MET A 212 12.34 10.52 -9.70
N SER A 213 13.34 11.29 -9.29
CA SER A 213 14.57 11.38 -10.07
C SER A 213 15.27 10.02 -10.11
N PRO A 214 16.00 9.68 -11.20
CA PRO A 214 16.78 8.44 -11.26
C PRO A 214 17.74 8.28 -10.09
N GLN A 215 18.33 9.38 -9.61
CA GLN A 215 19.23 9.35 -8.46
C GLN A 215 18.48 8.94 -7.18
N ALA A 216 17.29 9.48 -6.92
CA ALA A 216 16.50 9.16 -5.74
C ALA A 216 16.00 7.71 -5.78
N SER A 217 15.51 7.22 -6.93
CA SER A 217 15.06 5.83 -7.06
C SER A 217 16.21 4.83 -6.95
N CYS A 218 17.39 5.12 -7.52
CA CYS A 218 18.60 4.31 -7.32
C CYS A 218 18.99 4.25 -5.84
N GLN A 219 19.07 5.39 -5.16
CA GLN A 219 19.41 5.45 -3.73
C GLN A 219 18.42 4.66 -2.86
N LEU A 220 17.13 4.71 -3.19
CA LEU A 220 16.11 3.92 -2.52
C LEU A 220 16.36 2.42 -2.70
N ILE A 221 16.54 1.94 -3.94
CA ILE A 221 16.77 0.51 -4.22
C ILE A 221 18.08 0.03 -3.58
N GLU A 222 19.16 0.78 -3.73
CA GLU A 222 20.46 0.48 -3.13
C GLU A 222 20.37 0.39 -1.62
N GLY A 223 19.76 1.40 -0.98
CA GLY A 223 19.61 1.44 0.48
C GLY A 223 18.76 0.30 1.03
N LEU A 224 17.66 -0.06 0.35
CA LEU A 224 16.84 -1.22 0.72
C LEU A 224 17.63 -2.52 0.55
N SER A 225 18.33 -2.70 -0.56
CA SER A 225 19.12 -3.91 -0.84
C SER A 225 20.26 -4.11 0.17
N ALA A 226 20.92 -3.03 0.60
CA ALA A 226 21.99 -3.06 1.58
C ALA A 226 21.50 -3.41 3.00
N ASN A 227 20.22 -3.13 3.30
CA ASN A 227 19.66 -3.30 4.64
C ASN A 227 18.77 -4.53 4.82
N PHE A 228 18.24 -5.08 3.73
CA PHE A 228 17.41 -6.29 3.73
C PHE A 228 18.08 -7.39 2.90
N PRO A 229 18.97 -8.20 3.50
CA PRO A 229 19.77 -9.19 2.76
C PRO A 229 18.95 -10.32 2.13
N ARG A 230 17.70 -10.51 2.56
CA ARG A 230 16.75 -11.48 2.02
C ARG A 230 15.56 -10.75 1.39
N ALA A 231 15.80 -9.96 0.37
CA ALA A 231 14.77 -9.14 -0.27
C ALA A 231 14.44 -9.60 -1.69
N SER A 232 13.21 -9.30 -2.11
CA SER A 232 12.79 -9.25 -3.51
C SER A 232 12.13 -7.91 -3.77
N PHE A 233 12.25 -7.40 -4.99
CA PHE A 233 11.67 -6.11 -5.37
C PHE A 233 10.84 -6.30 -6.64
N LEU A 234 9.52 -6.15 -6.53
CA LEU A 234 8.61 -6.15 -7.67
C LEU A 234 8.34 -4.72 -8.09
N HIS A 235 8.79 -4.39 -9.29
CA HIS A 235 8.65 -3.07 -9.88
C HIS A 235 7.83 -3.15 -11.17
N TYR A 236 6.90 -2.22 -11.35
CA TYR A 236 6.15 -2.04 -12.59
C TYR A 236 6.08 -0.57 -12.94
N GLU A 237 6.52 -0.20 -14.14
CA GLU A 237 6.36 1.14 -14.71
C GLU A 237 6.42 1.08 -16.24
N GLN A 238 6.32 2.23 -16.89
CA GLN A 238 6.47 2.37 -18.34
C GLN A 238 7.88 1.97 -18.77
N ALA A 239 7.98 1.20 -19.86
CA ALA A 239 9.25 0.94 -20.56
C ALA A 239 9.20 1.65 -21.93
N GLY A 240 10.33 2.26 -22.32
CA GLY A 240 10.49 2.99 -23.58
C GLY A 240 11.84 2.71 -24.22
#